data_AF-A0AAF0IX65-F1
#
_entry.id   AF-A0AAF0IX65-F1
#
_cell.length_a   1.000
_cell.length_b   1.000
_cell.length_c   1.000
_cell.angle_alpha   90.00
_cell.angle_beta   90.00
_cell.angle_gamma   90.00
#
_symmetry.space_group_name_H-M   'P 1'
#
loop_
_entity.id
_entity.type
_entity.pdbx_description
1 polymer ?
#
loop_
_entity_poly.entity_id
_entity_poly.type
_entity_poly.pdbx_seq_one_letter_code
_entity_poly.pdbx_strand_id
1 'polypeptide(L)'
;MFYQLIQVALVTGGSSGIGFEIFKALVIKGAKVYIASRNEARARNAFYKLQNDPEVPPGVYEFMHLDLGSLQSIQHFASEFQKKEKRLDLLFNNAGILEPNGGVTKEGYEIHLGVNALGPYYLTKLLLPTLLASKNPTTGRLPRVCFASSISHHYATKKGFDPRNPSGEKSFTILPSFIQAYSNSKMMTVLTALKFDRLYGKDVIFSAVNPGLVRCDIARNITNVSTVFIGQIVGAHTGKEGGGYYVPWARLVASFFDELIALLLCILKQLLRKNAKVYLCARNTERANAAISKLQELNLPGTVEYLPLDLASLSSISSFAKNYLSKEKKLDMLFNNAGVMNPTTGAETKDGYELHVGTNSLGHHYLTKLLLPALLESARFTPDRPPRVCFTSSLVHRQTSSKGFDPDDYTGLKDLPFYMPAATRAYGSSKVRNGIVFSY
;
A
#
# COMPACT_ATOMS: atom_id res chain seq x y z
N MET A 1 -33.45 3.72 -15.20
CA MET A 1 -32.22 4.34 -15.75
C MET A 1 -31.31 4.66 -14.56
N PHE A 2 -30.35 3.79 -14.24
CA PHE A 2 -29.42 4.04 -13.12
C PHE A 2 -28.34 5.00 -13.60
N TYR A 3 -28.40 6.26 -13.19
CA TYR A 3 -27.26 7.17 -13.33
C TYR A 3 -26.10 6.58 -12.51
N GLN A 4 -25.12 5.98 -13.18
CA GLN A 4 -23.87 5.61 -12.55
C GLN A 4 -23.19 6.92 -12.14
N LEU A 5 -23.25 7.26 -10.85
CA LEU A 5 -22.61 8.46 -10.31
C LEU A 5 -21.12 8.44 -10.68
N ILE A 6 -20.70 9.38 -11.54
CA ILE A 6 -19.30 9.58 -11.92
C ILE A 6 -18.52 9.85 -10.63
N GLN A 7 -17.51 9.01 -10.36
CA GLN A 7 -16.63 9.21 -9.20
C GLN A 7 -15.74 10.43 -9.43
N VAL A 8 -15.57 11.26 -8.41
CA VAL A 8 -14.64 12.38 -8.45
C VAL A 8 -13.35 11.99 -7.74
N ALA A 9 -12.24 12.06 -8.44
CA ALA A 9 -10.91 11.74 -7.92
C ALA A 9 -9.97 12.95 -7.97
N LEU A 10 -9.11 13.06 -6.97
CA LEU A 10 -8.07 14.07 -6.88
C LEU A 10 -6.71 13.37 -6.67
N VAL A 11 -5.76 13.63 -7.57
CA VAL A 11 -4.40 13.07 -7.52
C VAL A 11 -3.39 14.20 -7.38
N THR A 12 -2.73 14.30 -6.23
CA THR A 12 -1.61 15.22 -6.07
C THR A 12 -0.36 14.64 -6.74
N GLY A 13 0.34 15.46 -7.53
CA GLY A 13 1.50 14.99 -8.31
C GLY A 13 1.12 14.01 -9.42
N GLY A 14 -0.09 14.10 -9.96
CA GLY A 14 -0.60 13.21 -11.02
C GLY A 14 0.05 13.36 -12.40
N SER A 15 1.01 14.28 -12.58
CA SER A 15 1.60 14.58 -13.89
C SER A 15 2.75 13.65 -14.31
N SER A 16 3.30 12.84 -13.40
CA SER A 16 4.40 11.91 -13.73
C SER A 16 4.51 10.74 -12.75
N GLY A 17 5.32 9.74 -13.13
CA GLY A 17 5.58 8.53 -12.34
C GLY A 17 4.29 7.82 -11.88
N ILE A 18 4.28 7.37 -10.63
CA ILE A 18 3.13 6.69 -10.01
C ILE A 18 1.86 7.53 -10.10
N GLY A 19 1.97 8.86 -9.96
CA GLY A 19 0.81 9.74 -10.02
C GLY A 19 0.11 9.74 -11.39
N PHE A 20 0.88 9.67 -12.48
CA PHE A 20 0.34 9.60 -13.84
C PHE A 20 -0.44 8.30 -14.07
N GLU A 21 -0.01 7.24 -13.44
CA GLU A 21 -0.55 5.89 -13.66
C GLU A 21 -1.81 5.67 -12.84
N ILE A 22 -1.84 6.25 -11.63
CA ILE A 22 -3.08 6.43 -10.88
C ILE A 22 -4.07 7.24 -11.72
N PHE A 23 -3.62 8.36 -12.31
CA PHE A 23 -4.46 9.18 -13.19
C PHE A 23 -5.02 8.38 -14.39
N LYS A 24 -4.17 7.67 -15.15
CA LYS A 24 -4.58 6.81 -16.27
C LYS A 24 -5.61 5.77 -15.84
N ALA A 25 -5.33 5.04 -14.75
CA ALA A 25 -6.23 4.01 -14.24
C ALA A 25 -7.61 4.56 -13.83
N LEU A 26 -7.64 5.74 -13.21
CA LEU A 26 -8.90 6.38 -12.81
C LEU A 26 -9.73 6.82 -14.02
N VAL A 27 -9.09 7.35 -15.07
CA VAL A 27 -9.76 7.72 -16.31
C VAL A 27 -10.34 6.50 -17.01
N ILE A 28 -9.58 5.40 -17.10
CA ILE A 28 -10.07 4.12 -17.67
C ILE A 28 -11.32 3.61 -16.92
N LYS A 29 -11.40 3.88 -15.60
CA LYS A 29 -12.57 3.51 -14.77
C LYS A 29 -13.72 4.52 -14.83
N GLY A 30 -13.63 5.53 -15.69
CA GLY A 30 -14.70 6.51 -15.91
C GLY A 30 -14.82 7.55 -14.78
N ALA A 31 -13.79 7.74 -13.96
CA ALA A 31 -13.78 8.79 -12.96
C ALA A 31 -13.50 10.16 -13.60
N LYS A 32 -14.06 11.22 -13.01
CA LYS A 32 -13.62 12.59 -13.25
C LYS A 32 -12.37 12.85 -12.41
N VAL A 33 -11.25 13.20 -13.03
CA VAL A 33 -9.96 13.27 -12.34
C VAL A 33 -9.37 14.68 -12.32
N TYR A 34 -9.09 15.20 -11.13
CA TYR A 34 -8.33 16.41 -10.92
C TYR A 34 -6.85 16.08 -10.67
N ILE A 35 -5.96 16.64 -11.48
CA ILE A 35 -4.52 16.59 -11.24
C ILE A 35 -4.10 17.87 -10.53
N ALA A 36 -3.62 17.72 -9.30
CA ALA A 36 -3.13 18.84 -8.51
C ALA A 36 -1.60 18.85 -8.47
N SER A 37 -0.99 19.90 -9.03
CA SER A 37 0.48 20.06 -8.99
C SER A 37 0.90 21.53 -9.16
N ARG A 38 2.20 21.80 -9.00
CA ARG A 38 2.78 23.14 -9.16
C ARG A 38 2.98 23.56 -10.62
N ASN A 39 3.09 22.59 -11.53
CA ASN A 39 3.54 22.85 -12.91
C ASN A 39 2.45 22.45 -13.91
N GLU A 40 1.74 23.44 -14.41
CA GLU A 40 0.68 23.23 -15.41
C GLU A 40 1.21 22.57 -16.68
N ALA A 41 2.36 23.02 -17.21
CA ALA A 41 2.92 22.48 -18.44
C ALA A 41 3.18 20.96 -18.35
N ARG A 42 3.65 20.46 -17.21
CA ARG A 42 3.79 19.00 -16.99
C ARG A 42 2.46 18.28 -16.93
N ALA A 43 1.44 18.88 -16.32
CA ALA A 43 0.10 18.31 -16.31
C ALA A 43 -0.51 18.27 -17.74
N ARG A 44 -0.31 19.32 -18.53
CA ARG A 44 -0.73 19.37 -19.95
C ARG A 44 -0.02 18.31 -20.80
N ASN A 45 1.27 18.07 -20.57
CA ASN A 45 1.99 16.98 -21.22
C ASN A 45 1.42 15.61 -20.81
N ALA A 46 1.10 15.40 -19.53
CA ALA A 46 0.41 14.19 -19.09
C ALA A 46 -0.95 14.00 -19.79
N PHE A 47 -1.73 15.08 -19.98
CA PHE A 47 -2.98 15.01 -20.76
C PHE A 47 -2.73 14.59 -22.20
N TYR A 48 -1.74 15.18 -22.87
CA TYR A 48 -1.39 14.79 -24.24
C TYR A 48 -0.99 13.32 -24.32
N LYS A 49 -0.17 12.82 -23.39
CA LYS A 49 0.21 11.40 -23.34
C LYS A 49 -1.01 10.49 -23.18
N LEU A 50 -1.92 10.85 -22.29
CA LEU A 50 -3.13 10.07 -22.04
C LEU A 50 -4.06 10.05 -23.26
N GLN A 51 -4.22 11.18 -23.96
CA GLN A 51 -5.07 11.31 -25.15
C GLN A 51 -4.57 10.50 -26.34
N ASN A 52 -3.25 10.30 -26.44
CA ASN A 52 -2.63 9.51 -27.50
C ASN A 52 -2.43 8.04 -27.13
N ASP A 53 -2.91 7.61 -25.96
CA ASP A 53 -2.83 6.23 -25.50
C ASP A 53 -4.06 5.45 -25.99
N PRO A 54 -3.92 4.47 -26.91
CA PRO A 54 -5.05 3.76 -27.51
C PRO A 54 -5.82 2.90 -26.51
N GLU A 55 -5.24 2.59 -25.34
CA GLU A 55 -5.90 1.82 -24.29
C GLU A 55 -6.80 2.67 -23.39
N VAL A 56 -6.77 4.00 -23.53
CA VAL A 56 -7.47 4.94 -22.65
C VAL A 56 -8.71 5.51 -23.34
N PRO A 57 -9.92 5.29 -22.80
CA PRO A 57 -11.12 5.90 -23.34
C PRO A 57 -11.13 7.42 -23.10
N PRO A 58 -11.95 8.18 -23.85
CA PRO A 58 -12.21 9.58 -23.53
C PRO A 58 -12.67 9.73 -22.07
N GLY A 59 -12.12 10.72 -21.37
CA GLY A 59 -12.38 10.94 -19.96
C GLY A 59 -12.46 12.42 -19.62
N VAL A 60 -12.91 12.71 -18.39
CA VAL A 60 -13.01 14.07 -17.88
C VAL A 60 -11.90 14.30 -16.87
N TYR A 61 -10.98 15.21 -17.18
CA TYR A 61 -9.90 15.55 -16.27
C TYR A 61 -9.48 17.01 -16.38
N GLU A 62 -9.02 17.57 -15.25
CA GLU A 62 -8.71 18.99 -15.11
C GLU A 62 -7.42 19.19 -14.30
N PHE A 63 -6.62 20.17 -14.69
CA PHE A 63 -5.47 20.61 -13.90
C PHE A 63 -5.92 21.67 -12.88
N MET A 64 -5.43 21.56 -11.65
CA MET A 64 -5.56 22.60 -10.65
C MET A 64 -4.21 22.87 -9.97
N HIS A 65 -3.85 24.14 -9.85
CA HIS A 65 -2.59 24.51 -9.24
C HIS A 65 -2.59 24.24 -7.74
N LEU A 66 -1.59 23.50 -7.26
CA LEU A 66 -1.40 23.20 -5.84
C LEU A 66 0.08 23.14 -5.49
N ASP A 67 0.49 23.99 -4.55
CA ASP A 67 1.77 23.88 -3.85
C ASP A 67 1.57 23.38 -2.41
N LEU A 68 1.97 22.14 -2.14
CA LEU A 68 1.90 21.53 -0.81
C LEU A 68 2.90 22.15 0.19
N GLY A 69 3.88 22.92 -0.28
CA GLY A 69 4.81 23.68 0.56
C GLY A 69 4.30 25.04 1.01
N SER A 70 3.02 25.37 0.77
CA SER A 70 2.40 26.63 1.19
C SER A 70 0.98 26.41 1.71
N LEU A 71 0.75 26.74 2.98
CA LEU A 71 -0.57 26.60 3.60
C LEU A 71 -1.62 27.48 2.91
N GLN A 72 -1.24 28.67 2.45
CA GLN A 72 -2.10 29.55 1.68
C GLN A 72 -2.50 28.93 0.33
N SER A 73 -1.55 28.30 -0.39
CA SER A 73 -1.86 27.59 -1.64
C SER A 73 -2.84 26.44 -1.40
N ILE A 74 -2.68 25.70 -0.30
CA ILE A 74 -3.56 24.58 0.07
C ILE A 74 -4.98 25.08 0.39
N GLN A 75 -5.11 26.18 1.13
CA GLN A 75 -6.41 26.80 1.43
C GLN A 75 -7.12 27.27 0.17
N HIS A 76 -6.41 27.99 -0.70
CA HIS A 76 -6.97 28.47 -1.95
C HIS A 76 -7.43 27.31 -2.83
N PHE A 77 -6.58 26.28 -2.99
CA PHE A 77 -6.93 25.08 -3.74
C PHE A 77 -8.20 24.41 -3.20
N ALA A 78 -8.29 24.19 -1.88
CA ALA A 78 -9.43 23.51 -1.28
C ALA A 78 -10.75 24.28 -1.50
N SER A 79 -10.70 25.61 -1.36
CA SER A 79 -11.84 26.49 -1.63
C SER A 79 -12.31 26.41 -3.09
N GLU A 80 -11.38 26.51 -4.05
CA GLU A 80 -11.70 26.41 -5.48
C GLU A 80 -12.23 25.02 -5.85
N PHE A 81 -11.65 23.96 -5.28
CA PHE A 81 -12.13 22.59 -5.50
C PHE A 81 -13.57 22.44 -5.00
N GLN A 82 -13.90 22.96 -3.82
CA GLN A 82 -15.24 22.88 -3.21
C GLN A 82 -16.30 23.75 -3.92
N LYS A 83 -15.88 24.77 -4.67
CA LYS A 83 -16.76 25.51 -5.59
C LYS A 83 -17.13 24.65 -6.80
N LYS A 84 -16.16 23.92 -7.36
CA LYS A 84 -16.33 23.05 -8.54
C LYS A 84 -17.04 21.74 -8.22
N GLU A 85 -16.73 21.14 -7.07
CA GLU A 85 -17.15 19.79 -6.71
C GLU A 85 -17.80 19.73 -5.33
N LYS A 86 -18.94 19.03 -5.26
CA LYS A 86 -19.65 18.76 -3.99
C LYS A 86 -19.31 17.39 -3.41
N ARG A 87 -18.53 16.59 -4.15
CA ARG A 87 -18.09 15.26 -3.77
C ARG A 87 -16.61 15.06 -4.11
N LEU A 88 -15.94 14.24 -3.32
CA LEU A 88 -14.61 13.70 -3.54
C LEU A 88 -14.62 12.24 -3.10
N ASP A 89 -14.62 11.33 -4.06
CA ASP A 89 -14.66 9.89 -3.80
C ASP A 89 -13.28 9.31 -3.50
N LEU A 90 -12.25 9.85 -4.16
CA LEU A 90 -10.90 9.30 -4.12
C LEU A 90 -9.87 10.44 -4.02
N LEU A 91 -9.11 10.46 -2.93
CA LEU A 91 -7.99 11.38 -2.74
C LEU A 91 -6.68 10.61 -2.68
N PHE A 92 -5.79 10.86 -3.65
CA PHE A 92 -4.44 10.33 -3.66
C PHE A 92 -3.45 11.44 -3.30
N ASN A 93 -3.03 11.46 -2.04
CA ASN A 93 -1.92 12.26 -1.55
C ASN A 93 -0.60 11.61 -1.99
N ASN A 94 -0.31 11.69 -3.29
CA ASN A 94 0.84 11.06 -3.93
C ASN A 94 2.06 12.00 -4.07
N ALA A 95 1.84 13.31 -4.19
CA ALA A 95 2.93 14.27 -4.34
C ALA A 95 3.92 14.22 -3.17
N GLY A 96 5.20 14.32 -3.50
CA GLY A 96 6.28 14.44 -2.54
C GLY A 96 7.59 14.86 -3.18
N ILE A 97 8.56 15.20 -2.35
CA ILE A 97 9.90 15.62 -2.72
C ILE A 97 10.95 14.90 -1.89
N LEU A 98 12.16 14.83 -2.43
CA LEU A 98 13.39 14.47 -1.74
C LEU A 98 14.44 15.50 -2.18
N GLU A 99 14.82 16.41 -1.27
CA GLU A 99 15.71 17.53 -1.54
C GLU A 99 17.02 17.35 -0.77
N PRO A 100 18.13 16.97 -1.44
CA PRO A 100 19.42 16.73 -0.79
C PRO A 100 19.99 17.95 -0.08
N ASN A 101 19.70 19.15 -0.60
CA ASN A 101 20.17 20.41 -0.01
C ASN A 101 19.31 20.87 1.18
N GLY A 102 18.26 20.12 1.53
CA GLY A 102 17.29 20.51 2.54
C GLY A 102 16.51 21.78 2.15
N GLY A 103 15.98 22.46 3.15
CA GLY A 103 15.25 23.72 2.97
C GLY A 103 14.12 23.87 3.98
N VAL A 104 13.36 24.95 3.84
CA VAL A 104 12.15 25.21 4.63
C VAL A 104 10.98 25.63 3.75
N THR A 105 9.76 25.33 4.19
CA THR A 105 8.55 25.90 3.57
C THR A 105 8.41 27.39 3.89
N LYS A 106 7.44 28.06 3.25
CA LYS A 106 7.15 29.48 3.52
C LYS A 106 6.82 29.73 4.99
N GLU A 107 6.23 28.76 5.65
CA GLU A 107 5.83 28.80 7.07
C GLU A 107 6.94 28.32 8.02
N GLY A 108 8.15 28.05 7.51
CA GLY A 108 9.32 27.70 8.33
C GLY A 108 9.38 26.24 8.77
N TYR A 109 8.60 25.35 8.16
CA TYR A 109 8.73 23.90 8.41
C TYR A 109 9.88 23.32 7.61
N GLU A 110 10.55 22.29 8.13
CA GLU A 110 11.52 21.53 7.34
C GLU A 110 10.86 21.04 6.04
N ILE A 111 11.55 21.18 4.91
CA ILE A 111 10.94 21.08 3.57
C ILE A 111 10.27 19.74 3.30
N HIS A 112 10.83 18.61 3.75
CA HIS A 112 10.21 17.29 3.58
C HIS A 112 9.00 17.14 4.49
N LEU A 113 9.09 17.55 5.75
CA LEU A 113 7.98 17.49 6.70
C LEU A 113 6.82 18.39 6.27
N GLY A 114 7.14 19.59 5.78
CA GLY A 114 6.19 20.52 5.21
C GLY A 114 5.46 19.95 3.99
N VAL A 115 6.20 19.56 2.96
CA VAL A 115 5.63 19.17 1.66
C VAL A 115 5.06 17.74 1.67
N ASN A 116 5.75 16.76 2.27
CA ASN A 116 5.36 15.35 2.18
C ASN A 116 4.36 14.93 3.26
N ALA A 117 4.23 15.69 4.36
CA ALA A 117 3.40 15.29 5.49
C ALA A 117 2.38 16.37 5.91
N LEU A 118 2.83 17.56 6.30
CA LEU A 118 1.94 18.63 6.78
C LEU A 118 0.99 19.12 5.68
N GLY A 119 1.49 19.29 4.46
CA GLY A 119 0.70 19.68 3.30
C GLY A 119 -0.46 18.69 3.04
N PRO A 120 -0.18 17.39 2.80
CA PRO A 120 -1.21 16.37 2.65
C PRO A 120 -2.18 16.24 3.82
N TYR A 121 -1.67 16.35 5.06
CA TYR A 121 -2.53 16.38 6.26
C TYR A 121 -3.52 17.53 6.20
N TYR A 122 -3.02 18.74 5.91
CA TYR A 122 -3.83 19.95 5.89
C TYR A 122 -4.83 19.97 4.73
N LEU A 123 -4.39 19.57 3.53
CA LEU A 123 -5.26 19.39 2.37
C LEU A 123 -6.42 18.43 2.69
N THR A 124 -6.09 17.26 3.25
CA THR A 124 -7.11 16.26 3.64
C THR A 124 -8.07 16.85 4.67
N LYS A 125 -7.57 17.57 5.69
CA LYS A 125 -8.39 18.23 6.70
C LYS A 125 -9.36 19.25 6.11
N LEU A 126 -8.95 20.04 5.12
CA LEU A 126 -9.82 21.03 4.48
C LEU A 126 -10.87 20.38 3.56
N LEU A 127 -10.53 19.27 2.91
CA LEU A 127 -11.42 18.52 2.02
C LEU A 127 -12.32 17.51 2.74
N LEU A 128 -12.15 17.33 4.06
CA LEU A 128 -12.94 16.40 4.87
C LEU A 128 -14.46 16.57 4.72
N PRO A 129 -15.03 17.79 4.73
CA PRO A 129 -16.47 17.97 4.50
C PRO A 129 -16.94 17.38 3.16
N THR A 130 -16.15 17.56 2.10
CA THR A 130 -16.44 17.07 0.74
C THR A 130 -16.28 15.55 0.64
N LEU A 131 -15.27 15.00 1.31
CA LEU A 131 -15.11 13.55 1.46
C LEU A 131 -16.34 12.95 2.16
N LEU A 132 -16.71 13.46 3.34
CA LEU A 132 -17.85 12.95 4.11
C LEU A 132 -19.17 13.00 3.33
N ALA A 133 -19.39 14.07 2.55
CA ALA A 133 -20.56 14.20 1.67
C ALA A 133 -20.62 13.16 0.53
N SER A 134 -19.51 12.45 0.27
CA SER A 134 -19.39 11.50 -0.85
C SER A 134 -19.75 10.06 -0.49
N LYS A 135 -20.06 9.79 0.79
CA LYS A 135 -20.61 8.51 1.22
C LYS A 135 -21.85 8.20 0.42
N ASN A 136 -21.86 7.07 -0.29
CA ASN A 136 -23.00 6.69 -1.10
C ASN A 136 -24.07 6.05 -0.19
N PRO A 137 -25.24 6.69 0.01
CA PRO A 137 -26.25 6.19 0.94
C PRO A 137 -26.93 4.90 0.46
N THR A 138 -26.93 4.63 -0.85
CA THR A 138 -27.59 3.48 -1.45
C THR A 138 -26.73 2.21 -1.40
N THR A 139 -25.43 2.35 -1.65
CA THR A 139 -24.49 1.21 -1.71
C THR A 139 -23.65 1.05 -0.45
N GLY A 140 -23.70 2.02 0.46
CA GLY A 140 -22.78 2.08 1.61
C GLY A 140 -21.32 2.36 1.24
N ARG A 141 -21.01 2.62 -0.05
CA ARG A 141 -19.63 2.84 -0.51
C ARG A 141 -19.06 4.10 0.12
N LEU A 142 -17.96 3.94 0.86
CA LEU A 142 -17.22 5.04 1.46
C LEU A 142 -16.21 5.67 0.49
N PRO A 143 -15.99 7.00 0.57
CA PRO A 143 -14.82 7.67 -0.03
C PRO A 143 -13.51 7.12 0.54
N ARG A 144 -12.42 7.32 -0.19
CA ARG A 144 -11.09 6.79 0.16
C ARG A 144 -10.01 7.85 0.06
N VAL A 145 -9.12 7.89 1.04
CA VAL A 145 -7.93 8.73 1.05
C VAL A 145 -6.70 7.84 1.17
N CYS A 146 -5.77 7.99 0.23
CA CYS A 146 -4.52 7.26 0.18
C CYS A 146 -3.34 8.21 0.34
N PHE A 147 -2.47 7.94 1.31
CA PHE A 147 -1.22 8.66 1.53
C PHE A 147 -0.02 7.87 0.99
N ALA A 148 0.77 8.46 0.11
CA ALA A 148 1.99 7.83 -0.39
C ALA A 148 3.15 7.96 0.61
N SER A 149 3.41 6.87 1.32
CA SER A 149 4.59 6.66 2.17
C SER A 149 5.78 6.13 1.35
N SER A 150 6.80 5.60 2.02
CA SER A 150 8.03 5.05 1.45
C SER A 150 8.62 4.07 2.44
N ILE A 151 9.41 3.10 1.97
CA ILE A 151 10.20 2.20 2.84
C ILE A 151 11.08 2.99 3.81
N SER A 152 11.48 4.20 3.43
CA SER A 152 12.24 5.09 4.29
C SER A 152 11.57 5.34 5.65
N HIS A 153 10.24 5.19 5.78
CA HIS A 153 9.56 5.34 7.07
C HIS A 153 10.09 4.42 8.17
N HIS A 154 10.68 3.26 7.84
CA HIS A 154 11.29 2.38 8.83
C HIS A 154 12.55 2.98 9.49
N TYR A 155 13.22 3.92 8.81
CA TYR A 155 14.39 4.62 9.33
C TYR A 155 14.00 5.91 10.08
N ALA A 156 12.71 6.17 10.29
CA ALA A 156 12.29 7.32 11.08
C ALA A 156 12.75 7.20 12.54
N THR A 157 13.07 8.33 13.15
CA THR A 157 13.49 8.38 14.56
C THR A 157 12.39 7.82 15.48
N LYS A 158 12.79 6.98 16.44
CA LYS A 158 11.87 6.39 17.43
C LYS A 158 11.52 7.35 18.56
N LYS A 159 12.24 8.48 18.70
CA LYS A 159 12.10 9.43 19.82
C LYS A 159 11.11 10.57 19.54
N GLY A 160 10.44 10.56 18.39
CA GLY A 160 9.68 11.70 17.90
C GLY A 160 10.57 12.66 17.12
N PHE A 161 10.00 13.68 16.48
CA PHE A 161 10.77 14.71 15.76
C PHE A 161 10.00 16.03 15.72
N ASP A 162 10.73 17.14 15.78
CA ASP A 162 10.17 18.48 15.64
C ASP A 162 10.05 18.87 14.16
N PRO A 163 8.82 19.11 13.63
CA PRO A 163 8.62 19.54 12.24
C PRO A 163 9.17 20.92 11.90
N ARG A 164 9.53 21.73 12.91
CA ARG A 164 10.17 23.05 12.72
C ARG A 164 11.69 23.01 12.81
N ASN A 165 12.30 21.87 13.11
CA ASN A 165 13.75 21.75 13.13
C ASN A 165 14.29 21.59 11.69
N PRO A 166 14.92 22.62 11.10
CA PRO A 166 15.32 22.64 9.70
C PRO A 166 16.50 21.70 9.38
N SER A 167 17.24 21.27 10.41
CA SER A 167 18.37 20.35 10.27
C SER A 167 17.95 18.88 10.24
N GLY A 168 16.66 18.61 10.50
CA GLY A 168 16.22 17.31 11.03
C GLY A 168 16.81 17.05 12.42
N GLU A 169 16.29 16.07 13.15
CA GLU A 169 17.03 15.58 14.31
C GLU A 169 18.38 15.03 13.83
N LYS A 170 19.48 15.35 14.54
CA LYS A 170 20.78 14.76 14.25
C LYS A 170 20.62 13.25 14.29
N SER A 171 20.84 12.61 13.15
CA SER A 171 20.88 11.15 13.06
C SER A 171 22.00 10.66 13.99
N PHE A 172 21.66 9.83 14.99
CA PHE A 172 22.64 8.99 15.68
C PHE A 172 23.10 7.81 14.80
N THR A 173 22.63 7.77 13.54
CA THR A 173 22.81 6.72 12.54
C THR A 173 23.63 7.22 11.34
N ILE A 174 24.21 6.28 10.59
CA ILE A 174 25.12 6.44 9.44
C ILE A 174 24.46 7.18 8.23
N LEU A 175 23.16 7.50 8.29
CA LEU A 175 22.41 8.11 7.19
C LEU A 175 22.54 9.65 7.14
N PRO A 176 22.61 10.26 5.93
CA PRO A 176 22.57 11.71 5.79
C PRO A 176 21.30 12.34 6.39
N SER A 177 21.40 13.56 6.93
CA SER A 177 20.31 14.26 7.62
C SER A 177 19.05 14.43 6.74
N PHE A 178 19.19 14.72 5.45
CA PHE A 178 18.07 14.85 4.53
C PHE A 178 17.31 13.52 4.32
N ILE A 179 18.00 12.38 4.35
CA ILE A 179 17.37 11.05 4.29
C ILE A 179 16.60 10.79 5.59
N GLN A 180 17.14 11.21 6.74
CA GLN A 180 16.43 11.12 8.02
C GLN A 180 15.16 11.99 8.03
N ALA A 181 15.24 13.24 7.55
CA ALA A 181 14.08 14.13 7.45
C ALA A 181 13.02 13.58 6.49
N TYR A 182 13.42 13.07 5.32
CA TYR A 182 12.53 12.37 4.40
C TYR A 182 11.88 11.13 5.05
N SER A 183 12.65 10.32 5.76
CA SER A 183 12.17 9.13 6.49
C SER A 183 11.11 9.50 7.53
N ASN A 184 11.37 10.55 8.32
CA ASN A 184 10.43 11.10 9.29
C ASN A 184 9.15 11.59 8.60
N SER A 185 9.26 12.28 7.46
CA SER A 185 8.10 12.72 6.68
C SER A 185 7.22 11.55 6.23
N LYS A 186 7.85 10.46 5.78
CA LYS A 186 7.14 9.27 5.30
C LYS A 186 6.53 8.47 6.45
N MET A 187 7.13 8.49 7.64
CA MET A 187 6.47 7.99 8.85
C MET A 187 5.28 8.85 9.26
N MET A 188 5.38 10.18 9.15
CA MET A 188 4.26 11.08 9.47
C MET A 188 3.05 10.85 8.55
N THR A 189 3.26 10.51 7.28
CA THR A 189 2.14 10.13 6.39
C THR A 189 1.35 8.92 6.90
N VAL A 190 2.06 7.93 7.47
CA VAL A 190 1.43 6.73 8.03
C VAL A 190 0.68 7.07 9.31
N LEU A 191 1.30 7.83 10.21
CA LEU A 191 0.65 8.29 11.45
C LEU A 191 -0.58 9.16 11.15
N THR A 192 -0.52 9.97 10.08
CA THR A 192 -1.63 10.78 9.60
C THR A 192 -2.80 9.91 9.15
N ALA A 193 -2.55 8.88 8.33
CA ALA A 193 -3.59 7.96 7.89
C ALA A 193 -4.26 7.27 9.09
N LEU A 194 -3.46 6.77 10.06
CA LEU A 194 -3.98 6.16 11.29
C LEU A 194 -4.82 7.12 12.14
N LYS A 195 -4.40 8.39 12.23
CA LYS A 195 -5.12 9.42 12.98
C LYS A 195 -6.48 9.71 12.34
N PHE A 196 -6.52 9.89 11.03
CA PHE A 196 -7.78 10.10 10.32
C PHE A 196 -8.69 8.88 10.37
N ASP A 197 -8.15 7.67 10.21
CA ASP A 197 -8.92 6.43 10.35
C ASP A 197 -9.54 6.29 11.74
N ARG A 198 -8.79 6.60 12.80
CA ARG A 198 -9.33 6.60 14.18
C ARG A 198 -10.52 7.55 14.35
N LEU A 199 -10.47 8.73 13.72
CA LEU A 199 -11.46 9.79 13.89
C LEU A 199 -12.67 9.65 12.95
N TYR A 200 -12.43 9.20 11.71
CA TYR A 200 -13.40 9.26 10.61
C TYR A 200 -13.52 7.94 9.83
N GLY A 201 -12.87 6.85 10.28
CA GLY A 201 -12.83 5.54 9.61
C GLY A 201 -14.19 4.86 9.41
N LYS A 202 -15.24 5.35 10.08
CA LYS A 202 -16.63 4.92 9.87
C LYS A 202 -17.25 5.48 8.59
N ASP A 203 -16.73 6.61 8.09
CA ASP A 203 -17.33 7.37 7.00
C ASP A 203 -16.36 7.57 5.82
N VAL A 204 -15.05 7.43 6.05
CA VAL A 204 -14.01 7.54 5.02
C VAL A 204 -12.93 6.49 5.29
N ILE A 205 -12.47 5.79 4.25
CA ILE A 205 -11.37 4.83 4.39
C ILE A 205 -10.04 5.57 4.21
N PHE A 206 -9.14 5.49 5.20
CA PHE A 206 -7.80 6.06 5.11
C PHE A 206 -6.74 4.96 5.02
N SER A 207 -5.83 5.07 4.06
CA SER A 207 -4.70 4.14 3.89
C SER A 207 -3.40 4.89 3.71
N ALA A 208 -2.29 4.25 4.10
CA ALA A 208 -0.94 4.70 3.76
C ALA A 208 -0.24 3.60 2.98
N VAL A 209 0.32 3.94 1.82
CA VAL A 209 0.89 2.99 0.88
C VAL A 209 2.39 3.19 0.80
N ASN A 210 3.14 2.10 0.94
CA ASN A 210 4.57 2.08 0.68
C ASN A 210 4.83 1.43 -0.70
N PRO A 211 5.01 2.22 -1.77
CA PRO A 211 5.39 1.68 -3.08
C PRO A 211 6.87 1.22 -3.08
N GLY A 212 7.64 1.68 -2.08
CA GLY A 212 9.09 1.80 -2.00
C GLY A 212 9.78 2.23 -3.29
N LEU A 213 10.93 1.63 -3.64
CA LEU A 213 11.81 2.09 -4.71
C LEU A 213 11.20 1.87 -6.10
N VAL A 214 10.37 2.83 -6.53
CA VAL A 214 9.88 2.94 -7.91
C VAL A 214 10.66 4.05 -8.58
N ARG A 215 11.09 3.84 -9.84
CA ARG A 215 11.74 4.89 -10.63
C ARG A 215 10.74 6.03 -10.83
N CYS A 216 10.99 7.16 -10.16
CA CYS A 216 10.12 8.32 -10.22
C CYS A 216 10.94 9.61 -10.11
N ASP A 217 10.36 10.71 -10.58
CA ASP A 217 11.04 12.01 -10.63
C ASP A 217 11.35 12.62 -9.26
N ILE A 218 11.00 11.94 -8.15
CA ILE A 218 11.22 12.43 -6.79
C ILE A 218 12.72 12.60 -6.48
N ALA A 219 13.58 11.79 -7.11
CA ALA A 219 15.04 11.80 -6.93
C ALA A 219 15.78 12.61 -8.00
N ARG A 220 15.08 13.44 -8.80
CA ARG A 220 15.68 14.19 -9.92
C ARG A 220 16.81 15.15 -9.55
N ASN A 221 16.93 15.50 -8.26
CA ASN A 221 17.95 16.40 -7.73
C ASN A 221 19.16 15.65 -7.11
N ILE A 222 19.18 14.31 -7.16
CA ILE A 222 20.30 13.49 -6.67
C ILE A 222 21.24 13.20 -7.84
N THR A 223 22.51 13.60 -7.72
CA THR A 223 23.55 13.35 -8.75
C THR A 223 23.95 11.88 -8.80
N ASN A 224 24.37 11.40 -9.98
CA ASN A 224 24.58 9.98 -10.30
C ASN A 224 25.43 9.19 -9.28
N VAL A 225 26.39 9.82 -8.62
CA VAL A 225 27.32 9.19 -7.65
C VAL A 225 26.63 8.88 -6.31
N SER A 226 25.66 9.68 -5.86
CA SER A 226 24.92 9.46 -4.60
C SER A 226 23.81 8.41 -4.75
N THR A 227 23.27 8.24 -5.96
CA THR A 227 22.31 7.16 -6.29
C THR A 227 22.90 5.75 -6.14
N VAL A 228 24.20 5.57 -6.41
CA VAL A 228 24.89 4.27 -6.25
C VAL A 228 25.06 3.92 -4.77
N PHE A 229 25.45 4.88 -3.94
CA PHE A 229 25.65 4.68 -2.50
C PHE A 229 24.33 4.47 -1.74
N ILE A 230 23.29 5.25 -2.05
CA ILE A 230 21.93 5.06 -1.52
C ILE A 230 21.36 3.72 -2.01
N GLY A 231 21.66 3.33 -3.26
CA GLY A 231 21.25 2.04 -3.79
C GLY A 231 21.85 0.86 -3.03
N GLN A 232 23.11 0.93 -2.64
CA GLN A 232 23.75 -0.15 -1.88
C GLN A 232 23.30 -0.20 -0.41
N ILE A 233 23.01 0.95 0.23
CA ILE A 233 22.56 1.01 1.63
C ILE A 233 21.09 0.58 1.78
N VAL A 234 20.25 0.80 0.76
CA VAL A 234 18.79 0.55 0.80
C VAL A 234 18.38 -0.65 -0.10
N GLY A 235 19.33 -1.33 -0.74
CA GLY A 235 19.10 -2.51 -1.60
C GLY A 235 18.45 -2.23 -2.96
N ALA A 236 18.79 -1.12 -3.63
CA ALA A 236 18.23 -0.69 -4.90
C ALA A 236 18.96 -1.30 -6.12
N HIS A 237 18.19 -1.64 -7.16
CA HIS A 237 18.68 -1.89 -8.51
C HIS A 237 18.07 -0.88 -9.48
N THR A 238 18.90 -0.27 -10.32
CA THR A 238 18.52 0.72 -11.34
C THR A 238 18.28 0.03 -12.68
N GLY A 239 17.03 -0.36 -12.96
CA GLY A 239 16.60 -0.80 -14.29
C GLY A 239 15.82 0.30 -15.03
N LYS A 240 16.07 0.48 -16.33
CA LYS A 240 15.12 1.13 -17.24
C LYS A 240 14.12 0.06 -17.72
N GLU A 241 12.95 0.52 -18.15
CA GLU A 241 12.00 -0.14 -19.06
C GLU A 241 10.72 -0.72 -18.44
N GLY A 242 9.64 -0.53 -19.21
CA GLY A 242 8.25 -0.42 -18.78
C GLY A 242 7.65 -1.70 -18.22
N GLY A 243 6.79 -1.53 -17.22
CA GLY A 243 6.01 -2.57 -16.58
C GLY A 243 4.97 -1.92 -15.66
N GLY A 244 3.73 -2.40 -15.73
CA GLY A 244 2.54 -1.79 -15.13
C GLY A 244 2.68 -1.43 -13.65
N TYR A 245 2.06 -0.32 -13.27
CA TYR A 245 2.11 0.19 -11.91
C TYR A 245 1.02 -0.46 -11.06
N TYR A 246 1.44 -1.23 -10.05
CA TYR A 246 0.54 -1.79 -9.04
C TYR A 246 0.23 -0.73 -7.97
N VAL A 247 -1.04 -0.65 -7.56
CA VAL A 247 -1.49 0.17 -6.43
C VAL A 247 -1.62 -0.73 -5.20
N PRO A 248 -0.55 -0.95 -4.41
CA PRO A 248 -0.66 -1.78 -3.22
C PRO A 248 -1.47 -1.06 -2.14
N TRP A 249 -2.49 -1.72 -1.60
CA TRP A 249 -3.16 -1.28 -0.37
C TRP A 249 -2.32 -1.79 0.82
N ALA A 250 -1.43 -0.96 1.36
CA ALA A 250 -0.51 -1.40 2.42
C ALA A 250 -1.06 -1.19 3.84
N ARG A 251 -0.71 -2.12 4.74
CA ARG A 251 -0.72 -2.00 6.20
C ARG A 251 0.73 -1.98 6.70
N LEU A 252 0.97 -1.21 7.76
CA LEU A 252 2.24 -1.08 8.51
C LEU A 252 2.91 -2.42 8.85
N VAL A 253 4.24 -2.47 8.69
CA VAL A 253 5.10 -3.59 9.12
C VAL A 253 6.32 -3.06 9.87
N ALA A 254 6.80 -3.79 10.89
CA ALA A 254 8.06 -3.55 11.59
C ALA A 254 9.15 -4.53 11.09
N SER A 255 10.42 -4.18 11.26
CA SER A 255 11.57 -4.61 10.46
C SER A 255 12.48 -5.69 11.07
N PHE A 256 12.74 -6.75 10.27
CA PHE A 256 13.89 -7.67 10.21
C PHE A 256 14.09 -8.77 11.29
N PHE A 257 13.97 -10.02 10.81
CA PHE A 257 14.65 -11.29 11.16
C PHE A 257 14.93 -11.63 12.65
N ASP A 258 13.93 -11.45 13.50
CA ASP A 258 13.28 -12.51 14.32
C ASP A 258 11.76 -12.22 14.43
N GLU A 259 11.29 -11.32 13.57
CA GLU A 259 10.08 -10.51 13.76
C GLU A 259 8.88 -10.93 12.90
N LEU A 260 8.98 -11.91 12.00
CA LEU A 260 7.79 -12.39 11.27
C LEU A 260 6.73 -12.93 12.25
N ILE A 261 7.19 -13.54 13.35
CA ILE A 261 6.36 -13.88 14.50
C ILE A 261 5.92 -12.61 15.25
N ALA A 262 6.79 -11.61 15.43
CA ALA A 262 6.47 -10.37 16.14
C ALA A 262 5.41 -9.48 15.45
N LEU A 263 5.43 -9.36 14.12
CA LEU A 263 4.41 -8.65 13.35
C LEU A 263 3.05 -9.34 13.50
N LEU A 264 3.04 -10.66 13.30
CA LEU A 264 1.85 -11.48 13.46
C LEU A 264 1.31 -11.33 14.90
N LEU A 265 2.17 -11.48 15.92
CA LEU A 265 1.79 -11.29 17.32
C LEU A 265 1.28 -9.87 17.60
N CYS A 266 1.85 -8.82 16.99
CA CYS A 266 1.33 -7.45 17.12
C CYS A 266 -0.09 -7.32 16.55
N ILE A 267 -0.34 -7.88 15.37
CA ILE A 267 -1.69 -7.89 14.78
C ILE A 267 -2.66 -8.66 15.67
N LEU A 268 -2.28 -9.87 16.10
CA LEU A 268 -3.07 -10.73 16.97
C LEU A 268 -3.41 -10.03 18.29
N LYS A 269 -2.42 -9.42 18.97
CA LYS A 269 -2.65 -8.65 20.21
C LYS A 269 -3.67 -7.53 20.02
N GLN A 270 -3.63 -6.81 18.90
CA GLN A 270 -4.58 -5.72 18.64
C GLN A 270 -5.99 -6.26 18.36
N LEU A 271 -6.11 -7.37 17.62
CA LEU A 271 -7.40 -8.03 17.38
C LEU A 271 -7.99 -8.56 18.68
N LEU A 272 -7.21 -9.26 19.49
CA LEU A 272 -7.65 -9.82 20.76
C LEU A 272 -8.06 -8.72 21.76
N ARG A 273 -7.35 -7.58 21.81
CA ARG A 273 -7.77 -6.40 22.59
C ARG A 273 -9.13 -5.83 22.19
N LYS A 274 -9.54 -6.07 20.94
CA LYS A 274 -10.85 -5.65 20.41
C LYS A 274 -11.90 -6.75 20.53
N ASN A 275 -11.65 -7.76 21.37
CA ASN A 275 -12.54 -8.89 21.59
C ASN A 275 -12.82 -9.71 20.31
N ALA A 276 -11.85 -9.75 19.38
CA ALA A 276 -11.99 -10.55 18.17
C ALA A 276 -11.76 -12.04 18.47
N LYS A 277 -12.51 -12.91 17.78
CA LYS A 277 -12.20 -14.33 17.65
C LYS A 277 -11.20 -14.52 16.51
N VAL A 278 -10.06 -15.15 16.79
CA VAL A 278 -8.95 -15.24 15.85
C VAL A 278 -8.56 -16.69 15.59
N TYR A 279 -8.41 -17.04 14.31
CA TYR A 279 -7.89 -18.34 13.89
C TYR A 279 -6.43 -18.21 13.47
N LEU A 280 -5.51 -18.74 14.29
CA LEU A 280 -4.09 -18.81 13.96
C LEU A 280 -3.84 -20.04 13.09
N CYS A 281 -3.48 -19.80 11.83
CA CYS A 281 -3.32 -20.86 10.84
C CYS A 281 -1.83 -21.15 10.60
N ALA A 282 -1.42 -22.41 10.73
CA ALA A 282 -0.03 -22.81 10.50
C ALA A 282 0.09 -24.30 10.13
N ARG A 283 1.26 -24.67 9.60
CA ARG A 283 1.61 -26.07 9.29
C ARG A 283 2.12 -26.84 10.51
N ASN A 284 2.86 -26.16 11.37
CA ASN A 284 3.49 -26.76 12.54
C ASN A 284 2.65 -26.42 13.79
N THR A 285 2.02 -27.46 14.34
CA THR A 285 1.12 -27.37 15.51
C THR A 285 1.85 -26.87 16.77
N GLU A 286 3.07 -27.35 17.02
CA GLU A 286 3.84 -26.99 18.22
C GLU A 286 4.17 -25.49 18.27
N ARG A 287 4.66 -24.93 17.15
CA ARG A 287 4.96 -23.50 17.01
C ARG A 287 3.70 -22.65 17.13
N ALA A 288 2.58 -23.09 16.57
CA ALA A 288 1.31 -22.39 16.69
C ALA A 288 0.81 -22.37 18.14
N ASN A 289 0.85 -23.52 18.82
CA ASN A 289 0.45 -23.64 20.21
C ASN A 289 1.35 -22.80 21.13
N ALA A 290 2.66 -22.81 20.93
CA ALA A 290 3.58 -21.97 21.68
C ALA A 290 3.30 -20.47 21.50
N ALA A 291 2.90 -20.04 20.29
CA ALA A 291 2.49 -18.66 20.05
C ALA A 291 1.13 -18.32 20.71
N ILE A 292 0.19 -19.27 20.72
CA ILE A 292 -1.11 -19.14 21.39
C ILE A 292 -0.94 -19.02 22.90
N SER A 293 -0.11 -19.86 23.54
CA SER A 293 0.14 -19.78 24.99
C SER A 293 0.67 -18.39 25.39
N LYS A 294 1.62 -17.84 24.63
CA LYS A 294 2.13 -16.47 24.84
C LYS A 294 1.07 -15.38 24.68
N LEU A 295 0.03 -15.61 23.88
CA LEU A 295 -1.08 -14.66 23.72
C LEU A 295 -2.12 -14.81 24.84
N GLN A 296 -2.35 -16.04 25.31
CA GLN A 296 -3.25 -16.34 26.41
C GLN A 296 -2.75 -15.76 27.74
N GLU A 297 -1.43 -15.78 27.99
CA GLU A 297 -0.78 -15.14 29.15
C GLU A 297 -1.10 -13.63 29.27
N LEU A 298 -1.48 -12.97 28.16
CA LEU A 298 -1.80 -11.55 28.16
C LEU A 298 -3.22 -11.24 28.66
N ASN A 299 -4.06 -12.25 28.92
CA ASN A 299 -5.42 -12.12 29.43
C ASN A 299 -6.26 -11.09 28.64
N LEU A 300 -6.17 -11.15 27.31
CA LEU A 300 -6.93 -10.27 26.42
C LEU A 300 -8.37 -10.79 26.24
N PRO A 301 -9.36 -9.91 25.96
CA PRO A 301 -10.77 -10.32 25.94
C PRO A 301 -11.13 -11.25 24.77
N GLY A 302 -10.43 -11.16 23.64
CA GLY A 302 -10.67 -12.01 22.47
C GLY A 302 -10.11 -13.43 22.62
N THR A 303 -10.53 -14.32 21.73
CA THR A 303 -10.09 -15.72 21.71
C THR A 303 -9.17 -16.00 20.53
N VAL A 304 -8.23 -16.94 20.71
CA VAL A 304 -7.37 -17.44 19.64
C VAL A 304 -7.43 -18.97 19.59
N GLU A 305 -7.69 -19.51 18.41
CA GLU A 305 -7.78 -20.95 18.14
C GLU A 305 -6.80 -21.33 17.04
N TYR A 306 -6.14 -22.48 17.17
CA TYR A 306 -5.30 -23.04 16.12
C TYR A 306 -6.16 -23.75 15.07
N LEU A 307 -5.85 -23.53 13.79
CA LEU A 307 -6.34 -24.35 12.70
C LEU A 307 -5.19 -24.78 11.77
N PRO A 308 -5.04 -26.08 11.47
CA PRO A 308 -3.97 -26.54 10.59
C PRO A 308 -4.22 -26.10 9.15
N LEU A 309 -3.21 -25.50 8.53
CA LEU A 309 -3.27 -25.06 7.14
C LEU A 309 -1.89 -25.15 6.49
N ASP A 310 -1.81 -25.90 5.39
CA ASP A 310 -0.67 -25.93 4.49
C ASP A 310 -1.04 -25.32 3.14
N LEU A 311 -0.55 -24.11 2.88
CA LEU A 311 -0.77 -23.40 1.62
C LEU A 311 -0.04 -24.03 0.42
N ALA A 312 0.89 -24.97 0.66
CA ALA A 312 1.54 -25.75 -0.37
C ALA A 312 0.75 -27.02 -0.75
N SER A 313 -0.52 -27.12 -0.32
CA SER A 313 -1.40 -28.27 -0.58
C SER A 313 -2.85 -27.83 -0.80
N LEU A 314 -3.37 -28.01 -2.02
CA LEU A 314 -4.75 -27.66 -2.38
C LEU A 314 -5.78 -28.48 -1.57
N SER A 315 -5.48 -29.73 -1.27
CA SER A 315 -6.33 -30.57 -0.40
C SER A 315 -6.36 -30.08 1.05
N SER A 316 -5.22 -29.60 1.57
CA SER A 316 -5.16 -28.96 2.89
C SER A 316 -6.00 -27.68 2.93
N ILE A 317 -5.86 -26.81 1.92
CA ILE A 317 -6.64 -25.57 1.79
C ILE A 317 -8.14 -25.87 1.72
N SER A 318 -8.53 -26.87 0.93
CA SER A 318 -9.94 -27.28 0.79
C SER A 318 -10.51 -27.82 2.10
N SER A 319 -9.74 -28.65 2.81
CA SER A 319 -10.14 -29.22 4.10
C SER A 319 -10.25 -28.16 5.18
N PHE A 320 -9.31 -27.22 5.20
CA PHE A 320 -9.35 -26.05 6.08
C PHE A 320 -10.62 -25.23 5.84
N ALA A 321 -10.90 -24.86 4.59
CA ALA A 321 -12.05 -24.01 4.27
C ALA A 321 -13.37 -24.69 4.67
N LYS A 322 -13.51 -26.01 4.41
CA LYS A 322 -14.67 -26.79 4.86
C LYS A 322 -14.83 -26.78 6.38
N ASN A 323 -13.74 -26.99 7.12
CA ASN A 323 -13.73 -26.97 8.59
C ASN A 323 -14.03 -25.58 9.15
N TYR A 324 -13.53 -24.52 8.51
CA TYR A 324 -13.85 -23.15 8.92
C TYR A 324 -15.33 -22.85 8.70
N LEU A 325 -15.85 -23.12 7.50
CA LEU A 325 -17.23 -22.83 7.12
C LEU A 325 -18.27 -23.68 7.86
N SER A 326 -17.88 -24.85 8.40
CA SER A 326 -18.77 -25.62 9.28
C SER A 326 -18.90 -25.02 10.69
N LYS A 327 -17.94 -24.19 11.11
CA LYS A 327 -17.91 -23.55 12.43
C LYS A 327 -18.39 -22.10 12.37
N GLU A 328 -18.02 -21.39 11.32
CA GLU A 328 -18.18 -19.94 11.19
C GLU A 328 -18.96 -19.59 9.93
N LYS A 329 -19.97 -18.73 10.10
CA LYS A 329 -20.76 -18.19 8.98
C LYS A 329 -20.15 -16.91 8.39
N LYS A 330 -19.22 -16.29 9.11
CA LYS A 330 -18.71 -14.93 8.84
C LYS A 330 -17.21 -14.90 8.93
N LEU A 331 -16.59 -14.06 8.10
CA LEU A 331 -15.16 -13.77 8.16
C LEU A 331 -14.94 -12.26 7.94
N ASP A 332 -14.62 -11.53 8.99
CA ASP A 332 -14.50 -10.07 8.91
C ASP A 332 -13.12 -9.62 8.41
N MET A 333 -12.07 -10.42 8.67
CA MET A 333 -10.70 -10.11 8.25
C MET A 333 -9.94 -11.37 7.84
N LEU A 334 -9.36 -11.36 6.64
CA LEU A 334 -8.45 -12.40 6.14
C LEU A 334 -7.06 -11.83 5.90
N PHE A 335 -6.03 -12.42 6.55
CA PHE A 335 -4.64 -12.04 6.37
C PHE A 335 -3.86 -13.10 5.59
N ASN A 336 -3.73 -12.90 4.27
CA ASN A 336 -2.93 -13.72 3.37
C ASN A 336 -1.44 -13.32 3.47
N ASN A 337 -0.85 -13.66 4.63
CA ASN A 337 0.52 -13.28 4.98
C ASN A 337 1.53 -14.42 4.85
N ALA A 338 1.08 -15.67 4.95
CA ALA A 338 1.96 -16.83 5.03
C ALA A 338 2.79 -17.01 3.75
N GLY A 339 3.97 -17.60 3.88
CA GLY A 339 4.80 -17.87 2.72
C GLY A 339 6.14 -18.49 3.04
N VAL A 340 6.81 -18.96 1.99
CA VAL A 340 8.17 -19.47 1.97
C VAL A 340 9.08 -18.47 1.26
N MET A 341 10.34 -18.39 1.71
CA MET A 341 11.33 -17.44 1.18
C MET A 341 12.60 -18.12 0.65
N ASN A 342 13.16 -19.08 1.39
CA ASN A 342 14.39 -19.79 1.00
C ASN A 342 14.15 -21.31 0.92
N PRO A 343 13.23 -21.81 0.08
CA PRO A 343 13.16 -23.23 -0.19
C PRO A 343 14.35 -23.69 -1.05
N THR A 344 14.58 -25.00 -1.09
CA THR A 344 15.50 -25.62 -2.05
C THR A 344 15.10 -25.25 -3.47
N THR A 345 16.08 -24.91 -4.31
CA THR A 345 15.84 -24.61 -5.74
C THR A 345 15.12 -25.77 -6.41
N GLY A 346 14.07 -25.48 -7.19
CA GLY A 346 13.26 -26.50 -7.86
C GLY A 346 12.26 -27.21 -6.95
N ALA A 347 12.08 -26.76 -5.71
CA ALA A 347 11.05 -27.32 -4.85
C ALA A 347 9.65 -27.07 -5.42
N GLU A 348 8.79 -28.09 -5.29
CA GLU A 348 7.40 -28.06 -5.71
C GLU A 348 6.46 -28.27 -4.53
N THR A 349 5.24 -27.77 -4.69
CA THR A 349 4.08 -28.13 -3.87
C THR A 349 3.67 -29.58 -4.11
N LYS A 350 2.82 -30.12 -3.24
CA LYS A 350 2.27 -31.48 -3.42
C LYS A 350 1.44 -31.62 -4.71
N ASP A 351 0.97 -30.50 -5.23
CA ASP A 351 0.11 -30.42 -6.42
C ASP A 351 0.91 -30.08 -7.70
N GLY A 352 2.24 -30.13 -7.65
CA GLY A 352 3.12 -29.98 -8.83
C GLY A 352 3.43 -28.54 -9.25
N TYR A 353 3.04 -27.54 -8.46
CA TYR A 353 3.42 -26.14 -8.70
C TYR A 353 4.77 -25.81 -8.07
N GLU A 354 5.56 -24.92 -8.68
CA GLU A 354 6.74 -24.32 -8.02
C GLU A 354 6.36 -23.75 -6.65
N LEU A 355 7.19 -24.02 -5.64
CA LEU A 355 6.80 -23.88 -4.24
C LEU A 355 6.50 -22.43 -3.81
N HIS A 356 7.20 -21.43 -4.31
CA HIS A 356 6.87 -20.03 -4.01
C HIS A 356 5.55 -19.62 -4.65
N VAL A 357 5.36 -19.95 -5.93
CA VAL A 357 4.13 -19.65 -6.66
C VAL A 357 2.94 -20.34 -6.01
N GLY A 358 3.08 -21.64 -5.73
CA GLY A 358 2.07 -22.45 -5.08
C GLY A 358 1.72 -21.94 -3.69
N THR A 359 2.71 -21.66 -2.84
CA THR A 359 2.46 -21.28 -1.44
C THR A 359 2.10 -19.81 -1.26
N ASN A 360 2.89 -18.89 -1.85
CA ASN A 360 2.81 -17.46 -1.53
C ASN A 360 1.68 -16.74 -2.29
N SER A 361 1.18 -17.36 -3.37
CA SER A 361 0.23 -16.75 -4.31
C SER A 361 -0.98 -17.66 -4.58
N LEU A 362 -0.80 -18.80 -5.25
CA LEU A 362 -1.92 -19.66 -5.65
C LEU A 362 -2.72 -20.18 -4.45
N GLY A 363 -2.02 -20.64 -3.41
CA GLY A 363 -2.65 -21.14 -2.18
C GLY A 363 -3.49 -20.08 -1.48
N HIS A 364 -2.99 -18.85 -1.36
CA HIS A 364 -3.74 -17.73 -0.79
C HIS A 364 -4.98 -17.37 -1.63
N HIS A 365 -4.85 -17.37 -2.96
CA HIS A 365 -5.97 -17.11 -3.84
C HIS A 365 -7.06 -18.18 -3.68
N TYR A 366 -6.66 -19.45 -3.75
CA TYR A 366 -7.59 -20.56 -3.62
C TYR A 366 -8.29 -20.55 -2.26
N LEU A 367 -7.56 -20.30 -1.18
CA LEU A 367 -8.14 -20.11 0.16
C LEU A 367 -9.17 -18.99 0.19
N THR A 368 -8.82 -17.81 -0.36
CA THR A 368 -9.72 -16.65 -0.39
C THR A 368 -10.99 -16.95 -1.18
N LYS A 369 -10.87 -17.63 -2.33
CA LYS A 369 -12.00 -18.04 -3.15
C LYS A 369 -12.95 -18.98 -2.38
N LEU A 370 -12.40 -19.96 -1.66
CA LEU A 370 -13.21 -20.89 -0.87
C LEU A 370 -13.88 -20.23 0.34
N LEU A 371 -13.25 -19.20 0.93
CA LEU A 371 -13.81 -18.45 2.06
C LEU A 371 -14.70 -17.27 1.64
N LEU A 372 -14.86 -17.02 0.34
CA LEU A 372 -15.66 -15.94 -0.21
C LEU A 372 -17.11 -15.93 0.32
N PRO A 373 -17.81 -17.08 0.50
CA PRO A 373 -19.14 -17.07 1.09
C PRO A 373 -19.20 -16.41 2.49
N ALA A 374 -18.24 -16.71 3.37
CA ALA A 374 -18.19 -16.13 4.72
C ALA A 374 -17.82 -14.63 4.70
N LEU A 375 -16.94 -14.23 3.78
CA LEU A 375 -16.61 -12.82 3.56
C LEU A 375 -17.86 -12.04 3.09
N LEU A 376 -18.57 -12.54 2.08
CA LEU A 376 -19.80 -11.92 1.58
C LEU A 376 -20.88 -11.86 2.65
N GLU A 377 -21.00 -12.88 3.49
CA GLU A 377 -21.95 -12.89 4.60
C GLU A 377 -21.59 -11.84 5.67
N SER A 378 -20.30 -11.69 6.01
CA SER A 378 -19.85 -10.56 6.85
C SER A 378 -20.23 -9.21 6.24
N ALA A 379 -20.04 -9.02 4.93
CA ALA A 379 -20.39 -7.77 4.26
C ALA A 379 -21.89 -7.44 4.37
N ARG A 380 -22.76 -8.45 4.33
CA ARG A 380 -24.22 -8.30 4.50
C ARG A 380 -24.60 -7.91 5.92
N PHE A 381 -23.95 -8.50 6.93
CA PHE A 381 -24.25 -8.24 8.33
C PHE A 381 -23.68 -6.92 8.85
N THR A 382 -22.54 -6.48 8.32
CA THR A 382 -21.92 -5.21 8.68
C THR A 382 -21.68 -4.36 7.43
N PRO A 383 -22.75 -3.84 6.79
CA PRO A 383 -22.62 -3.08 5.54
C PRO A 383 -21.77 -1.81 5.70
N ASP A 384 -21.79 -1.19 6.88
CA ASP A 384 -20.94 -0.04 7.21
C ASP A 384 -19.48 -0.41 7.53
N ARG A 385 -19.18 -1.70 7.71
CA ARG A 385 -17.84 -2.23 7.99
C ARG A 385 -17.64 -3.53 7.19
N PRO A 386 -17.50 -3.43 5.87
CA PRO A 386 -17.34 -4.62 5.04
C PRO A 386 -16.06 -5.38 5.43
N PRO A 387 -15.96 -6.68 5.12
CA PRO A 387 -14.78 -7.48 5.43
C PRO A 387 -13.52 -6.91 4.77
N ARG A 388 -12.35 -7.31 5.27
CA ARG A 388 -11.05 -6.90 4.74
C ARG A 388 -10.20 -8.12 4.40
N VAL A 389 -9.78 -8.23 3.15
CA VAL A 389 -8.77 -9.20 2.73
C VAL A 389 -7.45 -8.47 2.52
N CYS A 390 -6.40 -8.91 3.19
CA CYS A 390 -5.07 -8.30 3.14
C CYS A 390 -4.07 -9.31 2.58
N PHE A 391 -3.39 -8.98 1.49
CA PHE A 391 -2.27 -9.77 0.96
C PHE A 391 -0.95 -9.13 1.36
N THR A 392 -0.01 -9.93 1.87
CA THR A 392 1.34 -9.43 2.19
C THR A 392 2.27 -9.61 0.98
N SER A 393 2.93 -8.51 0.59
CA SER A 393 4.01 -8.51 -0.41
C SER A 393 5.38 -8.33 0.26
N SER A 394 6.47 -8.45 -0.51
CA SER A 394 7.87 -8.32 -0.05
C SER A 394 8.62 -7.35 -0.94
N LEU A 395 9.63 -6.66 -0.42
CA LEU A 395 10.50 -5.76 -1.19
C LEU A 395 11.21 -6.45 -2.37
N VAL A 396 11.43 -7.76 -2.27
CA VAL A 396 12.04 -8.59 -3.32
C VAL A 396 11.19 -8.63 -4.59
N HIS A 397 9.90 -8.26 -4.51
CA HIS A 397 9.04 -8.11 -5.70
C HIS A 397 9.59 -7.11 -6.71
N ARG A 398 10.44 -6.16 -6.30
CA ARG A 398 11.02 -5.15 -7.19
C ARG A 398 12.17 -5.66 -8.07
N GLN A 399 12.60 -6.90 -7.84
CA GLN A 399 13.73 -7.52 -8.53
C GLN A 399 13.25 -8.45 -9.66
N THR A 400 11.96 -8.41 -10.00
CA THR A 400 11.32 -9.23 -11.05
C THR A 400 11.30 -8.50 -12.40
N SER A 401 11.04 -9.23 -13.48
CA SER A 401 11.14 -8.70 -14.84
C SER A 401 10.10 -7.60 -15.05
N SER A 402 10.50 -6.54 -15.75
CA SER A 402 9.61 -5.44 -16.16
C SER A 402 8.56 -5.89 -17.18
N LYS A 403 8.81 -6.98 -17.92
CA LYS A 403 7.87 -7.56 -18.90
C LYS A 403 6.62 -8.18 -18.26
N GLY A 404 6.51 -8.19 -16.94
CA GLY A 404 5.37 -8.78 -16.23
C GLY A 404 5.50 -10.30 -16.08
N PHE A 405 4.38 -10.93 -15.77
CA PHE A 405 4.27 -12.37 -15.57
C PHE A 405 3.94 -13.06 -16.90
N ASP A 406 4.81 -14.00 -17.33
CA ASP A 406 4.52 -14.94 -18.41
C ASP A 406 3.76 -16.15 -17.84
N PRO A 407 2.48 -16.38 -18.20
CA PRO A 407 1.68 -17.51 -17.73
C PRO A 407 2.24 -18.87 -18.14
N ASP A 408 3.11 -18.92 -19.15
CA ASP A 408 3.75 -20.14 -19.64
C ASP A 408 5.17 -20.32 -19.05
N ASP A 409 5.70 -19.35 -18.29
CA ASP A 409 6.93 -19.45 -17.50
C ASP A 409 6.64 -19.37 -15.99
N TYR A 410 6.31 -20.53 -15.42
CA TYR A 410 6.05 -20.69 -13.99
C TYR A 410 7.27 -20.39 -13.10
N THR A 411 8.48 -20.40 -13.65
CA THR A 411 9.71 -20.14 -12.90
C THR A 411 10.03 -18.64 -12.81
N GLY A 412 9.50 -17.85 -13.75
CA GLY A 412 9.80 -16.43 -13.90
C GLY A 412 11.30 -16.18 -14.17
N LEU A 413 11.99 -17.13 -14.78
CA LEU A 413 13.46 -17.12 -14.97
C LEU A 413 13.90 -16.64 -16.36
N LYS A 414 13.03 -16.64 -17.37
CA LYS A 414 13.44 -16.44 -18.77
C LYS A 414 13.97 -15.03 -19.12
N ASP A 415 13.63 -14.00 -18.36
CA ASP A 415 13.87 -12.59 -18.75
C ASP A 415 14.52 -11.72 -17.64
N LEU A 416 15.34 -12.30 -16.75
CA LEU A 416 15.89 -11.58 -15.58
C LEU A 416 17.42 -11.46 -15.55
N PRO A 417 17.99 -10.36 -15.03
CA PRO A 417 19.45 -10.17 -15.01
C PRO A 417 20.18 -11.24 -14.19
N PHE A 418 21.33 -11.65 -14.71
CA PHE A 418 22.09 -12.87 -14.39
C PHE A 418 22.62 -12.98 -12.94
N TYR A 419 22.61 -11.92 -12.13
CA TYR A 419 23.36 -11.85 -10.87
C TYR A 419 22.62 -12.26 -9.58
N MET A 420 21.35 -12.71 -9.63
CA MET A 420 20.61 -13.17 -8.44
C MET A 420 20.50 -14.70 -8.33
N PRO A 421 20.41 -15.30 -7.13
CA PRO A 421 20.06 -16.72 -6.99
C PRO A 421 18.64 -17.01 -7.49
N ALA A 422 18.41 -18.19 -8.10
CA ALA A 422 17.12 -18.58 -8.66
C ALA A 422 15.96 -18.54 -7.64
N ALA A 423 16.22 -18.98 -6.40
CA ALA A 423 15.23 -18.94 -5.31
C ALA A 423 14.76 -17.51 -4.97
N THR A 424 15.69 -16.55 -4.93
CA THR A 424 15.38 -15.14 -4.67
C THR A 424 14.49 -14.54 -5.75
N ARG A 425 14.72 -14.91 -7.02
CA ARG A 425 13.89 -14.48 -8.17
C ARG A 425 12.48 -15.04 -8.09
N ALA A 426 12.33 -16.35 -7.86
CA ALA A 426 11.03 -17.00 -7.71
C ALA A 426 10.22 -16.40 -6.53
N TYR A 427 10.89 -16.13 -5.41
CA TYR A 427 10.29 -15.43 -4.28
C TYR A 427 9.76 -14.05 -4.66
N GLY A 428 10.57 -13.22 -5.34
CA GLY A 428 10.14 -11.91 -5.83
C GLY A 428 8.90 -11.98 -6.73
N SER A 429 8.93 -12.88 -7.72
CA SER A 429 7.83 -13.09 -8.67
C SER A 429 6.53 -13.49 -7.97
N SER A 430 6.61 -14.37 -6.97
CA SER A 430 5.44 -14.75 -6.17
C SER A 430 4.79 -13.57 -5.43
N LYS A 431 5.59 -12.56 -5.03
CA LYS A 431 5.12 -11.39 -4.28
C LYS A 431 4.59 -10.27 -5.18
N VAL A 432 5.03 -10.23 -6.44
CA VAL A 432 4.41 -9.41 -7.49
C VAL A 432 3.01 -9.93 -7.81
N ARG A 433 2.82 -11.26 -7.95
CA ARG A 433 1.50 -11.86 -8.25
C ARG A 433 0.42 -11.46 -7.24
N ASN A 434 0.77 -11.29 -5.96
CA ASN A 434 -0.14 -10.80 -4.93
C ASN A 434 -0.73 -9.41 -5.25
N GLY A 435 -0.04 -8.59 -6.05
CA GLY A 435 -0.52 -7.30 -6.55
C GLY A 435 -1.18 -7.34 -7.94
N ILE A 436 -0.76 -8.24 -8.85
CA ILE A 436 -1.25 -8.28 -10.24
C ILE A 436 -2.55 -9.04 -10.41
N VAL A 437 -2.52 -10.33 -10.08
CA VAL A 437 -3.55 -11.29 -10.51
C VAL A 437 -4.87 -11.04 -9.76
N PHE A 438 -4.81 -10.30 -8.65
CA PHE A 438 -5.90 -10.21 -7.69
C PHE A 438 -6.40 -8.78 -7.47
N SER A 439 -6.00 -7.85 -8.35
CA SER A 439 -6.58 -6.49 -8.44
C SER A 439 -7.76 -6.40 -9.43
N TYR A 440 -8.10 -7.52 -10.09
CA TYR A 440 -9.20 -7.65 -11.04
C TYR A 440 -10.45 -8.25 -10.40
#